data_AF-A0A8T0DTM7-F1
#
_entry.id   AF-A0A8T0DTM7-F1
#
_cell.length_a   1.000
_cell.length_b   1.000
_cell.length_c   1.000
_cell.angle_alpha   90.00
_cell.angle_beta   90.00
_cell.angle_gamma   90.00
#
_symmetry.space_group_name_H-M   'P 1'
#
loop_
_entity.id
_entity.type
_entity.pdbx_description
1 polymer ?
#
loop_
_entity_poly.entity_id
_entity_poly.type
_entity_poly.pdbx_seq_one_letter_code
_entity_poly.pdbx_strand_id
1 'polypeptide(L)'
;MFPLPRILYAMASDGLIFRFFGKVHPRFRTPLIGTIISGLLAGVMAAIFNLKDLVDMMSIGTLLAYSLVAVSVLILRGQTKVIGGLTKEDVGDERLEIVGDNVLRVDCSPDEIEMEHPFEVPSVTGSLSSQSVKPSFPQTACRPSTFRQYLQFCFAPPPNQKGPTPMSEWISTTNTYLLLIFVALLNLGLIYIDVSNEEQGYGYLIVTCLTITISAVFVVLLCASLARQPENTAQVSFRVPGVPWLPTLSIFVNLHLMFKMSGNTWIAYIIWMMLGYLTYFSYGYWHSSERKRNES
;
A
#
# COMPACT_ATOMS: atom_id res chain seq x y z
N MET A 1 26.20 -0.53 4.87
CA MET A 1 26.77 -1.26 3.72
C MET A 1 26.24 -2.69 3.59
N PHE A 2 26.17 -3.52 4.64
CA PHE A 2 25.81 -4.95 4.48
C PHE A 2 24.35 -5.28 4.12
N PRO A 3 23.31 -4.51 4.54
CA PRO A 3 21.93 -4.83 4.18
C PRO A 3 21.60 -4.56 2.71
N LEU A 4 22.16 -3.49 2.12
CA LEU A 4 21.78 -3.02 0.79
C LEU A 4 22.07 -4.03 -0.34
N PRO A 5 23.25 -4.67 -0.41
CA PRO A 5 23.50 -5.74 -1.39
C PRO A 5 22.57 -6.95 -1.23
N ARG A 6 22.10 -7.25 0.00
CA ARG A 6 21.14 -8.35 0.23
C ARG A 6 19.75 -7.99 -0.27
N ILE A 7 19.32 -6.75 -0.07
CA ILE A 7 18.05 -6.24 -0.61
C ILE A 7 18.10 -6.23 -2.14
N LEU A 8 19.19 -5.73 -2.74
CA LEU A 8 19.39 -5.80 -4.20
C LEU A 8 19.40 -7.23 -4.72
N TYR A 9 20.05 -8.15 -4.03
CA TYR A 9 20.04 -9.57 -4.39
C TYR A 9 18.63 -10.16 -4.37
N ALA A 10 17.85 -9.91 -3.31
CA ALA A 10 16.47 -10.38 -3.19
C ALA A 10 15.57 -9.79 -4.30
N MET A 11 15.65 -8.49 -4.54
CA MET A 11 14.89 -7.86 -5.64
C MET A 11 15.32 -8.37 -7.02
N ALA A 12 16.60 -8.73 -7.21
CA ALA A 12 17.09 -9.30 -8.46
C ALA A 12 16.67 -10.76 -8.64
N SER A 13 16.59 -11.55 -7.57
CA SER A 13 16.06 -12.92 -7.61
C SER A 13 14.57 -12.95 -7.92
N ASP A 14 13.83 -11.95 -7.43
CA ASP A 14 12.40 -11.76 -7.73
C ASP A 14 12.17 -11.25 -9.17
N GLY A 15 13.24 -10.98 -9.93
CA GLY A 15 13.18 -10.46 -11.29
C GLY A 15 12.76 -8.99 -11.39
N LEU A 16 12.69 -8.29 -10.24
CA LEU A 16 12.28 -6.90 -10.14
C LEU A 16 13.35 -5.93 -10.68
N ILE A 17 14.63 -6.28 -10.53
CA ILE A 17 15.78 -5.49 -11.02
C ILE A 17 16.76 -6.36 -11.84
N PHE A 18 17.81 -5.74 -12.40
CA PHE A 18 18.79 -6.42 -13.27
C PHE A 18 19.27 -7.77 -12.70
N ARG A 19 19.02 -8.86 -13.45
CA ARG A 19 19.42 -10.24 -13.08
C ARG A 19 20.91 -10.42 -12.75
N PHE A 20 21.78 -9.51 -13.20
CA PHE A 20 23.20 -9.51 -12.87
C PHE A 20 23.47 -9.34 -11.36
N PHE A 21 22.63 -8.57 -10.65
CA PHE A 21 22.74 -8.43 -9.18
C PHE A 21 22.38 -9.71 -8.42
N GLY A 22 21.66 -10.64 -9.06
CA GLY A 22 21.30 -11.96 -8.52
C GLY A 22 22.43 -13.01 -8.59
N LYS A 23 23.58 -12.71 -9.21
CA LYS A 23 24.70 -13.66 -9.29
C LYS A 23 25.50 -13.67 -7.98
N VAL A 24 25.46 -14.79 -7.27
CA VAL A 24 26.19 -15.00 -6.02
C VAL A 24 27.57 -15.60 -6.28
N HIS A 25 28.60 -15.13 -5.58
CA HIS A 25 29.94 -15.68 -5.70
C HIS A 25 30.02 -17.11 -5.09
N PRO A 26 30.55 -18.13 -5.81
CA PRO A 26 30.51 -19.53 -5.39
C PRO A 26 31.26 -19.82 -4.06
N ARG A 27 32.36 -19.10 -3.80
CA ARG A 27 33.18 -19.28 -2.58
C ARG A 27 32.66 -18.57 -1.32
N PHE A 28 32.15 -17.34 -1.44
CA PHE A 28 31.79 -16.49 -0.29
C PHE A 28 30.28 -16.41 -0.03
N ARG A 29 29.44 -16.96 -0.92
CA ARG A 29 27.97 -16.92 -0.85
C ARG A 29 27.39 -15.51 -0.62
N THR A 30 28.11 -14.47 -1.04
CA THR A 30 27.70 -13.06 -0.92
C THR A 30 27.55 -12.40 -2.29
N PRO A 31 26.63 -11.42 -2.44
CA PRO A 31 26.44 -10.67 -3.68
C PRO A 31 27.56 -9.62 -3.86
N LEU A 32 28.77 -10.09 -4.18
CA LEU A 32 29.99 -9.26 -4.31
C LEU A 32 29.81 -8.13 -5.33
N ILE A 33 29.21 -8.43 -6.47
CA ILE A 33 28.92 -7.48 -7.55
C ILE A 33 28.05 -6.33 -7.02
N GLY A 34 27.00 -6.64 -6.27
CA GLY A 34 26.12 -5.64 -5.66
C GLY A 34 26.86 -4.75 -4.67
N THR A 35 27.78 -5.33 -3.87
CA THR A 35 28.62 -4.56 -2.94
C THR A 35 29.58 -3.62 -3.67
N ILE A 36 30.25 -4.08 -4.73
CA ILE A 36 31.20 -3.24 -5.48
C ILE A 36 30.47 -2.08 -6.17
N ILE A 37 29.36 -2.36 -6.87
CA ILE A 37 28.61 -1.34 -7.59
C ILE A 37 28.00 -0.31 -6.63
N SER A 38 27.39 -0.76 -5.54
CA SER A 38 26.81 0.16 -4.55
C SER A 38 27.87 0.97 -3.79
N GLY A 39 29.02 0.37 -3.48
CA GLY A 39 30.15 1.07 -2.86
C GLY A 39 30.76 2.12 -3.79
N LEU A 40 30.93 1.79 -5.08
CA LEU A 40 31.41 2.73 -6.08
C LEU A 40 30.42 3.89 -6.26
N LEU A 41 29.13 3.59 -6.41
CA LEU A 41 28.08 4.61 -6.54
C LEU A 41 28.05 5.53 -5.31
N ALA A 42 28.11 4.97 -4.10
CA ALA A 42 28.18 5.75 -2.86
C ALA A 42 29.45 6.61 -2.78
N GLY A 43 30.59 6.09 -3.21
CA GLY A 43 31.86 6.82 -3.24
C GLY A 43 31.83 8.00 -4.23
N VAL A 44 31.27 7.79 -5.41
CA VAL A 44 31.07 8.86 -6.42
C VAL A 44 30.11 9.92 -5.88
N MET A 45 29.01 9.52 -5.25
CA MET A 45 28.06 10.45 -4.64
C MET A 45 28.71 11.26 -3.49
N ALA A 46 29.50 10.62 -2.64
CA ALA A 46 30.24 11.30 -1.58
C ALA A 46 31.31 12.28 -2.10
N ALA A 47 31.84 12.06 -3.31
CA ALA A 47 32.83 12.95 -3.93
C ALA A 47 32.19 14.19 -4.60
N ILE A 48 30.95 14.08 -5.08
CA ILE A 48 30.26 15.14 -5.82
C ILE A 48 29.40 16.03 -4.89
N PHE A 49 28.80 15.44 -3.85
CA PHE A 49 27.86 16.14 -2.96
C PHE A 49 28.51 16.52 -1.63
N ASN A 50 28.09 17.67 -1.09
CA ASN A 50 28.46 18.03 0.27
C ASN A 50 27.81 17.08 1.27
N LEU A 51 28.47 16.89 2.42
CA LEU A 51 27.96 16.03 3.48
C LEU A 51 26.55 16.42 3.94
N LYS A 52 26.25 17.73 4.01
CA LYS A 52 24.93 18.24 4.40
C LYS A 52 23.83 17.79 3.43
N ASP A 53 24.06 17.99 2.13
CA ASP A 53 23.10 17.60 1.09
C ASP A 53 22.88 16.09 1.07
N LEU A 54 23.95 15.31 1.30
CA LEU A 54 23.89 13.85 1.35
C LEU A 54 23.07 13.35 2.56
N VAL A 55 23.23 13.99 3.73
CA VAL A 55 22.46 13.66 4.94
C VAL A 55 20.99 14.04 4.77
N ASP A 56 20.69 15.18 4.16
CA ASP A 56 19.32 15.62 3.92
C ASP A 56 18.60 14.67 2.93
N MET A 57 19.29 14.20 1.88
CA MET A 57 18.76 13.20 0.95
C MET A 57 18.56 11.81 1.57
N MET A 58 19.47 11.37 2.44
CA MET A 58 19.30 10.12 3.18
C MET A 58 18.10 10.21 4.12
N SER A 59 17.98 11.33 4.84
CA SER A 59 16.93 11.56 5.83
C SER A 59 15.55 11.58 5.18
N ILE A 60 15.35 12.32 4.08
CA ILE A 60 14.07 12.32 3.36
C ILE A 60 13.69 10.94 2.84
N GLY A 61 14.67 10.14 2.38
CA GLY A 61 14.44 8.75 1.97
C GLY A 61 13.96 7.87 3.13
N THR A 62 14.55 7.99 4.32
CA THR A 62 14.11 7.23 5.50
C THR A 62 12.73 7.65 6.00
N LEU A 63 12.42 8.95 6.02
CA LEU A 63 11.12 9.48 6.42
C LEU A 63 10.01 9.00 5.46
N LEU A 64 10.29 8.96 4.16
CA LEU A 64 9.37 8.43 3.16
C LEU A 64 9.19 6.91 3.30
N ALA A 65 10.25 6.15 3.53
CA ALA A 65 10.14 4.71 3.77
C ALA A 65 9.27 4.40 5.00
N TYR A 66 9.46 5.11 6.11
CA TYR A 66 8.61 4.94 7.30
C TYR A 66 7.15 5.32 7.05
N SER A 67 6.93 6.40 6.30
CA SER A 67 5.58 6.82 5.91
C SER A 67 4.90 5.77 5.03
N LEU A 68 5.60 5.23 4.03
CA LEU A 68 5.09 4.16 3.18
C LEU A 68 4.75 2.90 3.97
N VAL A 69 5.62 2.47 4.89
CA VAL A 69 5.36 1.32 5.77
C VAL A 69 4.12 1.55 6.64
N ALA A 70 3.99 2.74 7.24
CA ALA A 70 2.82 3.09 8.05
C ALA A 70 1.52 3.09 7.22
N VAL A 71 1.56 3.62 6.00
CA VAL A 71 0.43 3.56 5.05
C VAL A 71 0.09 2.12 4.67
N SER A 72 1.09 1.30 4.35
CA SER A 72 0.89 -0.12 4.02
C SER A 72 0.21 -0.86 5.16
N VAL A 73 0.60 -0.63 6.41
CA VAL A 73 -0.06 -1.25 7.59
C VAL A 73 -1.52 -0.83 7.71
N LEU A 74 -1.85 0.44 7.45
CA LEU A 74 -3.24 0.93 7.48
C LEU A 74 -4.10 0.31 6.36
N ILE A 75 -3.56 0.19 5.15
CA ILE A 75 -4.25 -0.44 4.02
C ILE A 75 -4.45 -1.94 4.27
N LEU A 76 -3.41 -2.65 4.70
CA LEU A 76 -3.44 -4.10 4.95
C LEU A 76 -4.44 -4.49 6.04
N ARG A 77 -4.67 -3.63 7.03
CA ARG A 77 -5.64 -3.88 8.11
C ARG A 77 -7.06 -4.11 7.60
N GLY A 78 -7.45 -3.39 6.55
CA GLY A 78 -8.80 -3.44 5.97
C GLY A 78 -8.98 -4.49 4.88
N GLN A 79 -7.91 -5.09 4.37
CA GLN A 79 -8.00 -6.02 3.25
C GLN A 79 -8.60 -7.35 3.67
N THR A 80 -9.52 -7.85 2.85
CA THR A 80 -10.12 -9.18 3.00
C THR A 80 -9.21 -10.26 2.40
N LYS A 81 -8.35 -9.89 1.46
CA LYS A 81 -7.45 -10.79 0.74
C LYS A 81 -6.05 -10.77 1.36
N VAL A 82 -5.51 -11.95 1.68
CA VAL A 82 -4.10 -12.12 2.03
C VAL A 82 -3.29 -12.03 0.74
N ILE A 83 -2.68 -10.88 0.46
CA ILE A 83 -1.78 -10.71 -0.69
C ILE A 83 -0.40 -11.22 -0.27
N GLY A 84 -0.10 -12.49 -0.56
CA GLY A 84 1.22 -13.10 -0.36
C GLY A 84 1.12 -14.50 0.24
N GLY A 85 1.36 -15.52 -0.59
CA GLY A 85 1.04 -16.92 -0.32
C GLY A 85 1.73 -17.56 0.89
N LEU A 86 0.91 -18.28 1.66
CA LEU A 86 1.06 -19.67 2.10
C LEU A 86 -0.07 -19.89 3.11
N THR A 87 -1.26 -20.22 2.62
CA THR A 87 -2.22 -20.96 3.44
C THR A 87 -1.53 -22.26 3.81
N LYS A 88 -0.99 -22.32 5.03
CA LYS A 88 -0.55 -23.55 5.69
C LYS A 88 -1.75 -24.35 6.24
N GLU A 89 -2.96 -24.04 5.78
CA GLU A 89 -4.23 -24.63 6.25
C GLU A 89 -5.10 -25.14 5.10
N ASP A 90 -4.50 -25.56 3.99
CA ASP A 90 -5.08 -26.59 3.11
C ASP A 90 -4.06 -27.73 2.93
N VAL A 91 -3.56 -28.28 4.05
CA VAL A 91 -3.03 -29.65 4.07
C VAL A 91 -4.13 -30.54 4.62
N GLY A 92 -5.07 -30.84 3.74
CA GLY A 92 -6.01 -31.93 3.85
C GLY A 92 -5.99 -32.67 2.52
N ASP A 93 -4.95 -33.48 2.34
CA ASP A 93 -4.88 -34.63 1.42
C ASP A 93 -5.57 -34.46 0.05
N GLU A 94 -4.87 -33.86 -0.93
CA GLU A 94 -5.05 -34.29 -2.32
C GLU A 94 -3.86 -33.91 -3.22
N ARG A 95 -3.69 -34.75 -4.23
CA ARG A 95 -2.51 -35.05 -5.02
C ARG A 95 -1.99 -33.85 -5.84
N LEU A 96 -0.68 -33.60 -5.75
CA LEU A 96 0.07 -32.70 -6.65
C LEU A 96 -0.10 -33.15 -8.12
N GLU A 97 -0.86 -32.39 -8.90
CA GLU A 97 -0.56 -32.20 -10.32
C GLU A 97 -0.06 -30.77 -10.52
N ILE A 98 1.18 -30.68 -11.00
CA ILE A 98 1.85 -29.44 -11.32
C ILE A 98 1.22 -28.93 -12.62
N VAL A 99 0.34 -27.92 -12.51
CA VAL A 99 -0.06 -27.11 -13.66
C VAL A 99 0.48 -25.71 -13.44
N GLY A 100 1.37 -25.31 -14.35
CA GLY A 100 2.13 -24.08 -14.27
C GLY A 100 1.30 -22.81 -14.43
N ASP A 101 1.96 -21.74 -14.00
CA ASP A 101 1.82 -20.35 -14.40
C ASP A 101 0.74 -19.48 -13.72
N ASN A 102 1.24 -18.74 -12.73
CA ASN A 102 0.59 -17.61 -12.09
C ASN A 102 0.54 -16.39 -13.01
N VAL A 103 -0.55 -16.25 -13.77
CA VAL A 103 -1.06 -14.96 -14.26
C VAL A 103 -2.59 -15.06 -14.27
N LEU A 104 -3.27 -14.37 -13.37
CA LEU A 104 -4.71 -14.13 -13.49
C LEU A 104 -4.89 -12.67 -13.90
N ARG A 105 -4.86 -12.45 -15.21
CA ARG A 105 -5.31 -11.21 -15.85
C ARG A 105 -6.80 -11.07 -15.54
N VAL A 106 -7.18 -9.94 -14.95
CA VAL A 106 -8.55 -9.45 -15.05
C VAL A 106 -8.58 -8.59 -16.32
N ASP A 107 -8.70 -9.25 -17.48
CA ASP A 107 -9.08 -8.57 -18.72
C ASP A 107 -10.61 -8.48 -18.72
N CYS A 108 -11.14 -7.27 -18.51
CA CYS A 108 -12.51 -6.95 -18.88
C CYS A 108 -12.47 -6.35 -20.30
N SER A 109 -12.90 -7.11 -21.29
CA SER A 109 -13.29 -6.54 -22.59
C SER A 109 -14.82 -6.47 -22.65
N PRO A 110 -15.39 -5.37 -23.19
CA PRO A 110 -16.82 -5.11 -23.17
C PRO A 110 -17.54 -5.77 -24.35
N ASP A 111 -18.87 -5.70 -24.29
CA ASP A 111 -19.86 -5.99 -25.34
C ASP A 111 -20.37 -7.45 -25.40
N GLU A 112 -21.61 -7.68 -24.93
CA GLU A 112 -22.77 -7.75 -25.83
C GLU A 112 -24.07 -7.86 -25.01
N ILE A 113 -25.06 -7.10 -25.47
CA ILE A 113 -26.43 -7.01 -24.96
C ILE A 113 -27.22 -8.14 -25.62
N GLU A 114 -27.93 -8.98 -24.86
CA GLU A 114 -29.20 -9.53 -25.33
C GLU A 114 -30.14 -9.89 -24.18
N MET A 115 -31.32 -9.28 -24.23
CA MET A 115 -32.53 -9.68 -23.52
C MET A 115 -33.10 -10.94 -24.17
N GLU A 116 -33.69 -11.87 -23.41
CA GLU A 116 -34.87 -12.65 -23.80
C GLU A 116 -35.47 -13.41 -22.58
N HIS A 117 -36.70 -13.89 -22.77
CA HIS A 117 -37.85 -13.95 -21.86
C HIS A 117 -37.93 -15.15 -20.85
N PRO A 118 -38.93 -15.16 -19.93
CA PRO A 118 -39.08 -16.11 -18.82
C PRO A 118 -39.88 -17.37 -19.21
N PHE A 119 -40.04 -18.30 -18.25
CA PHE A 119 -40.82 -19.58 -18.26
C PHE A 119 -39.88 -20.79 -18.43
N GLU A 120 -39.95 -21.91 -17.69
CA GLU A 120 -41.06 -22.70 -17.14
C GLU A 120 -40.47 -23.79 -16.20
N VAL A 121 -41.24 -24.32 -15.24
CA VAL A 121 -40.83 -25.44 -14.33
C VAL A 121 -41.58 -26.71 -14.68
N PRO A 122 -40.90 -27.86 -14.86
CA PRO A 122 -41.36 -29.11 -14.23
C PRO A 122 -40.17 -29.92 -13.65
N SER A 123 -40.15 -30.33 -12.37
CA SER A 123 -40.87 -31.42 -11.69
C SER A 123 -40.27 -32.84 -11.88
N VAL A 124 -40.01 -33.48 -10.72
CA VAL A 124 -40.05 -34.94 -10.42
C VAL A 124 -38.74 -35.79 -10.45
N THR A 125 -38.30 -36.08 -9.21
CA THR A 125 -37.75 -37.33 -8.60
C THR A 125 -36.35 -37.88 -8.91
N GLY A 126 -35.56 -38.09 -7.84
CA GLY A 126 -34.50 -39.11 -7.82
C GLY A 126 -33.41 -38.99 -6.74
N SER A 127 -33.68 -39.50 -5.53
CA SER A 127 -32.75 -40.12 -4.55
C SER A 127 -31.65 -39.32 -3.79
N LEU A 128 -31.56 -39.67 -2.49
CA LEU A 128 -30.64 -39.26 -1.42
C LEU A 128 -29.14 -39.15 -1.79
N SER A 129 -28.49 -38.02 -1.44
CA SER A 129 -27.29 -37.98 -0.57
C SER A 129 -26.72 -36.56 -0.42
N SER A 130 -26.38 -36.20 0.84
CA SER A 130 -25.50 -35.11 1.26
C SER A 130 -25.75 -33.70 0.71
N GLN A 131 -26.53 -32.92 1.47
CA GLN A 131 -26.49 -31.46 1.44
C GLN A 131 -25.06 -30.97 1.70
N SER A 132 -24.39 -30.47 0.66
CA SER A 132 -23.32 -29.48 0.82
C SER A 132 -23.89 -28.13 0.42
N VAL A 133 -24.16 -27.32 1.43
CA VAL A 133 -24.55 -25.92 1.29
C VAL A 133 -23.41 -25.21 0.56
N LYS A 134 -23.57 -24.95 -0.74
CA LYS A 134 -22.72 -23.99 -1.45
C LYS A 134 -22.97 -22.62 -0.81
N PRO A 135 -21.97 -21.93 -0.24
CA PRO A 135 -22.15 -20.54 0.13
C PRO A 135 -22.28 -19.74 -1.17
N SER A 136 -23.51 -19.34 -1.47
CA SER A 136 -23.82 -18.30 -2.44
C SER A 136 -23.13 -17.02 -1.99
N PHE A 137 -21.97 -16.71 -2.57
CA PHE A 137 -21.44 -15.36 -2.56
C PHE A 137 -22.05 -14.61 -3.74
N PRO A 138 -23.01 -13.70 -3.53
CA PRO A 138 -23.21 -12.63 -4.49
C PRO A 138 -21.98 -11.73 -4.39
N GLN A 139 -20.99 -11.97 -5.26
CA GLN A 139 -19.87 -11.06 -5.50
C GLN A 139 -20.37 -9.88 -6.34
N THR A 140 -21.15 -8.99 -5.73
CA THR A 140 -21.32 -7.63 -6.21
C THR A 140 -20.62 -6.71 -5.21
N ALA A 141 -19.60 -5.99 -5.69
CA ALA A 141 -18.95 -4.94 -4.93
C ALA A 141 -19.97 -3.82 -4.65
N CYS A 142 -20.69 -3.91 -3.53
CA CYS A 142 -21.63 -2.88 -3.12
C CYS A 142 -20.87 -1.67 -2.56
N ARG A 143 -20.42 -0.78 -3.46
CA ARG A 143 -20.08 0.60 -3.08
C ARG A 143 -21.33 1.25 -2.47
N PRO A 144 -21.23 1.97 -1.33
CA PRO A 144 -22.39 2.65 -0.76
C PRO A 144 -22.93 3.66 -1.77
N SER A 145 -24.23 3.59 -2.07
CA SER A 145 -24.89 4.47 -3.04
C SER A 145 -25.16 5.86 -2.48
N THR A 146 -25.12 6.00 -1.14
CA THR A 146 -25.48 7.25 -0.43
C THR A 146 -24.42 7.61 0.61
N PHE A 147 -24.10 8.91 0.74
CA PHE A 147 -23.17 9.42 1.76
C PHE A 147 -23.62 9.10 3.21
N ARG A 148 -24.93 9.14 3.47
CA ARG A 148 -25.48 8.75 4.77
C ARG A 148 -25.19 7.29 5.11
N GLN A 149 -25.24 6.41 4.10
CA GLN A 149 -24.92 5.00 4.23
C GLN A 149 -23.42 4.82 4.54
N TYR A 150 -22.55 5.61 3.89
CA TYR A 150 -21.11 5.65 4.21
C TYR A 150 -20.84 6.02 5.66
N LEU A 151 -21.43 7.12 6.16
CA LEU A 151 -21.27 7.55 7.55
C LEU A 151 -21.80 6.52 8.54
N GLN A 152 -22.94 5.90 8.23
CA GLN A 152 -23.52 4.86 9.07
C GLN A 152 -22.57 3.68 9.23
N PHE A 153 -21.98 3.18 8.13
CA PHE A 153 -20.99 2.10 8.20
C PHE A 153 -19.67 2.51 8.86
N CYS A 154 -19.26 3.79 8.76
CA CYS A 154 -18.05 4.31 9.41
C CYS A 154 -18.14 4.35 10.93
N PHE A 155 -19.33 4.63 11.50
CA PHE A 155 -19.50 4.86 12.94
C PHE A 155 -20.33 3.80 13.67
N ALA A 156 -21.16 3.05 12.95
CA ALA A 156 -22.02 1.98 13.45
C ALA A 156 -21.93 0.74 12.53
N PRO A 157 -20.79 0.02 12.55
CA PRO A 157 -20.66 -1.22 11.80
C PRO A 157 -21.69 -2.25 12.28
N PRO A 158 -22.19 -3.14 11.40
CA PRO A 158 -23.17 -4.15 11.77
C PRO A 158 -22.62 -5.05 12.89
N PRO A 159 -23.40 -5.28 13.97
CA PRO A 159 -22.94 -6.11 15.08
C PRO A 159 -22.70 -7.55 14.61
N ASN A 160 -21.65 -8.19 15.16
CA ASN A 160 -21.37 -9.63 15.02
C ASN A 160 -20.63 -10.11 13.75
N GLN A 161 -19.89 -9.22 13.05
CA GLN A 161 -19.08 -9.60 11.89
C GLN A 161 -17.63 -9.98 12.30
N LYS A 162 -17.24 -11.24 12.13
CA LYS A 162 -15.95 -11.79 12.59
C LYS A 162 -14.76 -11.52 11.65
N GLY A 163 -14.99 -10.96 10.46
CA GLY A 163 -13.92 -10.72 9.49
C GLY A 163 -14.24 -9.57 8.52
N PRO A 164 -13.21 -9.09 7.78
CA PRO A 164 -13.37 -8.03 6.80
C PRO A 164 -14.31 -8.47 5.67
N THR A 165 -15.23 -7.59 5.28
CA THR A 165 -16.08 -7.74 4.09
C THR A 165 -15.56 -6.85 2.96
N PRO A 166 -15.87 -7.15 1.68
CA PRO A 166 -15.45 -6.29 0.56
C PRO A 166 -15.94 -4.85 0.70
N MET A 167 -17.07 -4.64 1.37
CA MET A 167 -17.58 -3.31 1.69
C MET A 167 -16.74 -2.62 2.78
N SER A 168 -16.40 -3.33 3.87
CA SER A 168 -15.52 -2.81 4.91
C SER A 168 -14.11 -2.50 4.38
N GLU A 169 -13.60 -3.31 3.46
CA GLU A 169 -12.32 -3.10 2.80
C GLU A 169 -12.31 -1.79 1.99
N TRP A 170 -13.34 -1.57 1.19
CA TRP A 170 -13.49 -0.32 0.42
C TRP A 170 -13.59 0.91 1.34
N ILE A 171 -14.36 0.81 2.42
CA ILE A 171 -14.50 1.92 3.40
C ILE A 171 -13.18 2.14 4.13
N SER A 172 -12.48 1.10 4.59
CA SER A 172 -11.17 1.21 5.25
C SER A 172 -10.12 1.86 4.35
N THR A 173 -10.10 1.44 3.08
CA THR A 173 -9.17 1.97 2.07
C THR A 173 -9.49 3.44 1.79
N THR A 174 -10.78 3.77 1.61
CA THR A 174 -11.23 5.16 1.39
C THR A 174 -10.92 6.06 2.58
N ASN A 175 -11.22 5.61 3.81
CA ASN A 175 -10.88 6.32 5.05
C ASN A 175 -9.37 6.51 5.20
N THR A 176 -8.56 5.54 4.79
CA THR A 176 -7.09 5.65 4.82
C THR A 176 -6.62 6.75 3.86
N TYR A 177 -7.10 6.79 2.62
CA TYR A 177 -6.75 7.87 1.68
C TYR A 177 -7.23 9.25 2.16
N LEU A 178 -8.46 9.34 2.68
CA LEU A 178 -8.97 10.58 3.28
C LEU A 178 -8.10 11.03 4.46
N LEU A 179 -7.65 10.09 5.29
CA LEU A 179 -6.76 10.37 6.42
C LEU A 179 -5.44 10.96 5.94
N LEU A 180 -4.84 10.44 4.87
CA LEU A 180 -3.60 11.00 4.30
C LEU A 180 -3.80 12.44 3.80
N ILE A 181 -4.93 12.72 3.15
CA ILE A 181 -5.26 14.07 2.67
C ILE A 181 -5.39 15.03 3.85
N PHE A 182 -6.16 14.69 4.88
CA PHE A 182 -6.35 15.57 6.04
C PHE A 182 -5.07 15.74 6.87
N VAL A 183 -4.23 14.71 6.99
CA VAL A 183 -2.91 14.81 7.64
C VAL A 183 -1.97 15.74 6.84
N ALA A 184 -2.01 15.68 5.50
CA ALA A 184 -1.23 16.59 4.66
C ALA A 184 -1.74 18.04 4.77
N LEU A 185 -3.06 18.25 4.75
CA LEU A 185 -3.67 19.58 4.94
C LEU A 185 -3.35 20.18 6.32
N LEU A 186 -3.37 19.36 7.36
CA LEU A 186 -3.02 19.78 8.72
C LEU A 186 -1.56 20.24 8.78
N ASN A 187 -0.65 19.46 8.17
CA ASN A 187 0.75 19.84 8.07
C ASN A 187 0.96 21.13 7.26
N LEU A 188 0.26 21.27 6.12
CA LEU A 188 0.30 22.46 5.31
C LEU A 188 -0.17 23.70 6.09
N GLY A 189 -1.24 23.57 6.88
CA GLY A 189 -1.72 24.63 7.77
C GLY A 189 -0.68 25.02 8.84
N LEU A 190 0.02 24.05 9.43
CA LEU A 190 1.07 24.32 10.41
C LEU A 190 2.27 25.07 9.80
N ILE A 191 2.70 24.70 8.59
CA ILE A 191 3.78 25.39 7.88
C ILE A 191 3.34 26.79 7.47
N TYR A 192 2.08 26.93 7.05
CA TYR A 192 1.52 28.21 6.68
C TYR A 192 1.55 29.19 7.86
N ILE A 193 1.26 28.74 9.09
CA ILE A 193 1.48 29.55 10.31
C ILE A 193 2.96 29.93 10.46
N ASP A 194 3.87 28.96 10.37
CA ASP A 194 5.31 29.15 10.55
C ASP A 194 5.89 30.22 9.61
N VAL A 195 5.47 30.20 8.34
CA VAL A 195 5.89 31.16 7.30
C VAL A 195 5.20 32.52 7.43
N SER A 196 3.93 32.56 7.86
CA SER A 196 3.13 33.79 7.94
C SER A 196 3.43 34.69 9.15
N ASN A 197 4.39 34.31 10.00
CA ASN A 197 4.69 34.98 11.27
C ASN A 197 5.17 36.44 11.14
N GLU A 198 5.37 36.97 9.93
CA GLU A 198 6.10 38.23 9.78
C GLU A 198 5.31 39.46 9.33
N GLU A 199 4.11 39.41 8.72
CA GLU A 199 3.22 40.58 8.58
C GLU A 199 1.79 40.21 8.11
N GLN A 200 0.88 39.83 9.02
CA GLN A 200 -0.55 39.75 8.69
C GLN A 200 -1.47 39.80 9.93
N GLY A 201 -2.62 40.48 9.79
CA GLY A 201 -3.54 40.78 10.88
C GLY A 201 -4.26 39.56 11.49
N TYR A 202 -4.81 39.74 12.70
CA TYR A 202 -5.46 38.71 13.51
C TYR A 202 -6.52 37.86 12.79
N GLY A 203 -7.21 38.40 11.78
CA GLY A 203 -8.23 37.67 11.02
C GLY A 203 -7.69 36.45 10.29
N TYR A 204 -6.49 36.54 9.74
CA TYR A 204 -5.86 35.44 9.00
C TYR A 204 -5.43 34.30 9.94
N LEU A 205 -4.86 34.65 11.10
CA LEU A 205 -4.50 33.67 12.14
C LEU A 205 -5.72 32.88 12.61
N ILE A 206 -6.87 33.55 12.78
CA ILE A 206 -8.12 32.88 13.18
C ILE A 206 -8.56 31.87 12.12
N VAL A 207 -8.52 32.24 10.83
CA VAL A 207 -8.90 31.35 9.73
C VAL A 207 -7.98 30.11 9.68
N THR A 208 -6.66 30.30 9.75
CA THR A 208 -5.71 29.18 9.71
C THR A 208 -5.85 28.27 10.94
N CYS A 209 -6.03 28.82 12.14
CA CYS A 209 -6.29 28.05 13.36
C CYS A 209 -7.60 27.25 13.26
N LEU A 210 -8.66 27.82 12.69
CA LEU A 210 -9.92 27.10 12.43
C LEU A 210 -9.70 25.95 11.44
N THR A 211 -8.97 26.18 10.33
CA THR A 211 -8.66 25.13 9.35
C THR A 211 -7.84 23.99 9.96
N ILE A 212 -6.85 24.29 10.80
CA ILE A 212 -6.06 23.28 11.53
C ILE A 212 -6.95 22.51 12.50
N THR A 213 -7.79 23.20 13.26
CA THR A 213 -8.69 22.55 14.23
C THR A 213 -9.68 21.62 13.51
N ILE A 214 -10.27 22.08 12.41
CA ILE A 214 -11.19 21.27 11.59
C ILE A 214 -10.47 20.05 11.03
N SER A 215 -9.29 20.22 10.42
CA SER A 215 -8.52 19.09 9.87
C SER A 215 -8.11 18.10 10.97
N ALA A 216 -7.71 18.57 12.16
CA ALA A 216 -7.38 17.71 13.29
C ALA A 216 -8.59 16.89 13.76
N VAL A 217 -9.77 17.51 13.85
CA VAL A 217 -11.01 16.81 14.18
C VAL A 217 -11.33 15.74 13.13
N PHE A 218 -11.19 16.04 11.83
CA PHE A 218 -11.36 15.04 10.77
C PHE A 218 -10.38 13.87 10.88
N VAL A 219 -9.10 14.12 11.18
CA VAL A 219 -8.11 13.05 11.40
C VAL A 219 -8.52 12.15 12.56
N VAL A 220 -8.96 12.73 13.69
CA VAL A 220 -9.42 11.96 14.86
C VAL A 220 -10.67 11.14 14.53
N LEU A 221 -11.63 11.71 13.80
CA LEU A 221 -12.84 11.00 13.37
C LEU A 221 -12.53 9.85 12.42
N LEU A 222 -11.60 10.03 11.48
CA LEU A 222 -11.16 8.98 10.57
C LEU A 222 -10.39 7.88 11.30
N CYS A 223 -9.52 8.22 12.26
CA CYS A 223 -8.85 7.24 13.12
C CYS A 223 -9.86 6.45 13.97
N ALA A 224 -10.87 7.13 14.54
CA ALA A 224 -11.94 6.48 15.30
C ALA A 224 -12.78 5.56 14.41
N SER A 225 -13.05 5.96 13.17
CA SER A 225 -13.76 5.12 12.19
C SER A 225 -12.94 3.89 11.82
N LEU A 226 -11.65 4.06 11.53
CA LEU A 226 -10.73 2.94 11.28
C LEU A 226 -10.68 2.00 12.49
N ALA A 227 -10.54 2.53 13.71
CA ALA A 227 -10.48 1.73 14.95
C ALA A 227 -11.74 0.89 15.18
N ARG A 228 -12.90 1.33 14.67
CA ARG A 228 -14.18 0.60 14.77
C ARG A 228 -14.36 -0.46 13.67
N GLN A 229 -13.58 -0.41 12.60
CA GLN A 229 -13.69 -1.38 11.52
C GLN A 229 -13.10 -2.74 11.92
N PRO A 230 -13.73 -3.85 11.47
CA PRO A 230 -13.24 -5.21 11.73
C PRO A 230 -11.85 -5.41 11.14
N GLU A 231 -10.97 -6.01 11.92
CA GLU A 231 -9.57 -6.23 11.55
C GLU A 231 -9.39 -7.54 10.80
N ASN A 232 -8.47 -7.55 9.83
CA ASN A 232 -8.02 -8.80 9.23
C ASN A 232 -7.37 -9.68 10.32
N THR A 233 -7.92 -10.88 10.53
CA THR A 233 -7.45 -11.85 11.54
C THR A 233 -6.27 -12.69 11.07
N ALA A 234 -5.62 -12.31 9.97
CA ALA A 234 -4.37 -12.93 9.54
C ALA A 234 -3.35 -12.96 10.69
N GLN A 235 -2.76 -14.12 10.95
CA GLN A 235 -1.72 -14.30 11.96
C GLN A 235 -0.41 -13.66 11.47
N VAL A 236 -0.30 -12.35 11.60
CA VAL A 236 0.99 -11.65 11.42
C VAL A 236 1.88 -11.92 12.62
N SER A 237 3.11 -12.40 12.36
CA SER A 237 4.10 -12.77 13.37
C SER A 237 4.50 -11.64 14.32
N PHE A 238 4.18 -10.38 13.98
CA PHE A 238 4.38 -9.22 14.82
C PHE A 238 3.20 -8.27 14.69
N ARG A 239 2.53 -7.96 15.81
CA ARG A 239 1.44 -6.99 15.89
C ARG A 239 1.94 -5.71 16.55
N VAL A 240 1.61 -4.58 15.96
CA VAL A 240 1.86 -3.25 16.56
C VAL A 240 0.68 -2.92 17.49
N PRO A 241 0.90 -2.66 18.79
CA PRO A 241 -0.18 -2.25 19.68
C PRO A 241 -0.65 -0.83 19.34
N GLY A 242 -1.96 -0.58 19.27
CA GLY A 242 -2.48 0.78 19.08
C GLY A 242 -2.63 1.26 17.62
N VAL A 243 -2.76 0.33 16.66
CA VAL A 243 -3.27 0.65 15.31
C VAL A 243 -4.75 1.06 15.45
N PRO A 244 -5.23 2.14 14.80
CA PRO A 244 -4.62 2.95 13.73
C PRO A 244 -3.84 4.19 14.19
N TRP A 245 -3.88 4.54 15.47
CA TRP A 245 -3.33 5.81 15.99
C TRP A 245 -1.80 5.93 15.84
N LEU A 246 -1.06 4.85 16.12
CA LEU A 246 0.41 4.87 16.02
C LEU A 246 0.90 5.09 14.58
N PRO A 247 0.43 4.35 13.55
CA PRO A 247 0.75 4.65 12.16
C PRO A 247 0.40 6.08 11.75
N THR A 248 -0.76 6.60 12.18
CA THR A 248 -1.16 7.98 11.85
C THR A 248 -0.23 9.02 12.46
N LEU A 249 0.17 8.86 13.73
CA LEU A 249 1.13 9.74 14.38
C LEU A 249 2.49 9.71 13.66
N SER A 250 2.96 8.51 13.25
CA SER A 250 4.19 8.36 12.49
C SER A 250 4.13 9.09 11.15
N ILE A 251 3.03 8.96 10.41
CA ILE A 251 2.84 9.66 9.13
C ILE A 251 2.83 11.17 9.36
N PHE A 252 2.12 11.65 10.38
CA PHE A 252 2.07 13.08 10.72
C PHE A 252 3.46 13.67 10.98
N VAL A 253 4.23 13.05 11.87
CA VAL A 253 5.58 13.53 12.24
C VAL A 253 6.54 13.47 11.05
N ASN A 254 6.54 12.34 10.31
CA ASN A 254 7.44 12.18 9.17
C ASN A 254 7.13 13.20 8.08
N LEU A 255 5.85 13.42 7.79
CA LEU A 255 5.44 14.38 6.77
C LEU A 255 5.74 15.82 7.21
N HIS A 256 5.57 16.15 8.50
CA HIS A 256 5.96 17.45 9.05
C HIS A 256 7.45 17.72 8.85
N LEU A 257 8.29 16.74 9.24
CA LEU A 257 9.74 16.85 9.10
C LEU A 257 10.17 16.99 7.64
N MET A 258 9.50 16.28 6.72
CA MET A 258 9.78 16.40 5.29
C MET A 258 9.45 17.80 4.75
N PHE A 259 8.38 18.44 5.22
CA PHE A 259 8.04 19.78 4.76
C PHE A 259 8.92 20.89 5.33
N LYS A 260 9.57 20.67 6.49
CA LYS A 260 10.56 21.63 7.02
C LYS A 260 11.90 21.59 6.28
N MET A 261 12.12 20.60 5.41
CA MET A 261 13.34 20.50 4.61
C MET A 261 13.34 21.52 3.46
N SER A 262 14.54 21.93 3.03
CA SER A 262 14.71 22.91 1.96
C SER A 262 14.10 22.44 0.62
N GLY A 263 13.59 23.38 -0.18
CA GLY A 263 13.07 23.08 -1.52
C GLY A 263 14.11 22.47 -2.47
N ASN A 264 15.39 22.82 -2.31
CA ASN A 264 16.49 22.26 -3.10
C ASN A 264 16.67 20.76 -2.83
N THR A 265 16.55 20.34 -1.57
CA THR A 265 16.59 18.92 -1.18
C THR A 265 15.47 18.13 -1.86
N TRP A 266 14.27 18.70 -1.92
CA TRP A 266 13.12 18.08 -2.58
C TRP A 266 13.32 17.88 -4.08
N ILE A 267 13.86 18.90 -4.76
CA ILE A 267 14.15 18.80 -6.19
C ILE A 267 15.14 17.67 -6.47
N ALA A 268 16.23 17.62 -5.71
CA ALA A 268 17.24 16.56 -5.86
C ALA A 268 16.68 15.17 -5.56
N TYR A 269 15.85 15.05 -4.51
CA TYR A 269 15.16 13.81 -4.18
C TYR A 269 14.22 13.35 -5.32
N ILE A 270 13.44 14.27 -5.90
CA ILE A 270 12.53 13.94 -7.02
C ILE A 270 13.34 13.48 -8.23
N ILE A 271 14.44 14.17 -8.58
CA ILE A 271 15.33 13.76 -9.67
C ILE A 271 15.87 12.35 -9.42
N TRP A 272 16.32 12.08 -8.19
CA TRP A 272 16.84 10.78 -7.80
C TRP A 272 15.79 9.67 -7.89
N MET A 273 14.57 9.93 -7.41
CA MET A 273 13.44 9.01 -7.53
C MET A 273 13.04 8.77 -8.98
N MET A 274 13.05 9.80 -9.82
CA MET A 274 12.79 9.67 -11.26
C MET A 274 13.85 8.81 -11.95
N LEU A 275 15.13 8.97 -11.60
CA LEU A 275 16.21 8.15 -12.16
C LEU A 275 16.10 6.68 -11.69
N GLY A 276 15.79 6.46 -10.41
CA GLY A 276 15.53 5.12 -9.88
C GLY A 276 14.31 4.46 -10.53
N TYR A 277 13.21 5.20 -10.66
CA TYR A 277 11.99 4.73 -11.31
C TYR A 277 12.20 4.45 -12.80
N LEU A 278 12.91 5.32 -13.51
CA LEU A 278 13.22 5.13 -14.94
C LEU A 278 14.07 3.88 -15.15
N THR A 279 15.16 3.72 -14.38
CA THR A 279 16.00 2.51 -14.47
C THR A 279 15.22 1.24 -14.14
N TYR A 280 14.35 1.29 -13.14
CA TYR A 280 13.47 0.18 -12.77
C TYR A 280 12.47 -0.15 -13.89
N PHE A 281 11.72 0.85 -14.38
CA PHE A 281 10.65 0.66 -15.36
C PHE A 281 11.22 0.27 -16.74
N SER A 282 12.32 0.89 -17.18
CA SER A 282 12.98 0.53 -18.44
C SER A 282 13.48 -0.92 -18.42
N TYR A 283 14.04 -1.39 -17.30
CA TYR A 283 14.43 -2.79 -17.17
C TYR A 283 13.23 -3.73 -17.07
N GLY A 284 12.28 -3.43 -16.16
CA GLY A 284 11.10 -4.24 -15.91
C GLY A 284 10.20 -4.38 -17.14
N TYR A 285 10.00 -3.31 -17.90
CA TYR A 285 9.22 -3.34 -19.14
C TYR A 285 9.84 -4.26 -20.20
N TRP A 286 11.17 -4.24 -20.35
CA TRP A 286 11.84 -5.03 -21.38
C TRP A 286 12.03 -6.50 -20.99
N HIS A 287 12.08 -6.81 -19.70
CA HIS A 287 12.34 -8.16 -19.18
C HIS A 287 11.13 -8.86 -18.55
N SER A 288 9.93 -8.25 -18.62
CA SER A 288 8.70 -8.86 -18.10
C SER A 288 8.46 -10.24 -18.73
N SER A 289 8.44 -11.27 -17.88
CA SER A 289 8.29 -12.68 -18.24
C SER A 289 6.96 -13.01 -18.90
N GLU A 290 5.92 -12.18 -18.72
CA GLU A 290 4.62 -12.39 -19.36
C GLU A 290 4.68 -12.26 -20.89
N ARG A 291 5.59 -11.46 -21.44
CA ARG A 291 5.73 -11.32 -22.89
C ARG A 291 6.34 -12.57 -23.54
N LYS A 292 7.27 -13.25 -22.85
CA LYS A 292 7.93 -14.46 -23.39
C LYS A 292 7.02 -15.69 -23.37
N ARG A 293 6.02 -15.73 -22.49
CA ARG A 293 5.02 -16.79 -22.42
C ARG A 293 3.98 -16.72 -23.54
N ASN A 294 3.76 -15.52 -24.11
CA ASN A 294 2.87 -15.34 -25.25
C ASN A 294 3.57 -15.52 -26.62
N GLU A 295 4.90 -15.68 -26.64
CA GLU A 295 5.70 -15.87 -27.86
C GLU A 295 6.20 -17.34 -28.03
N SER A 296 5.86 -18.26 -27.11
CA SER A 296 6.22 -19.70 -27.14
C SER A 296 5.00 -20.59 -27.26
#